data_AF-A0A1Q7SEU7-F1
#
_entry.id   AF-A0A1Q7SEU7-F1
#
_cell.length_a   1.000
_cell.length_b   1.000
_cell.length_c   1.000
_cell.angle_alpha   90.00
_cell.angle_beta   90.00
_cell.angle_gamma   90.00
#
_symmetry.space_group_name_H-M   'P 1'
#
loop_
_entity.id
_entity.type
_entity.pdbx_description
1 polymer ?
#
loop_
_entity_poly.entity_id
_entity_poly.type
_entity_poly.pdbx_seq_one_letter_code
_entity_poly.pdbx_strand_id
1 'polypeptide(L)'
;MRAPSAVILVVGVVVGLAHAGEYLQTLKEGSWVCTTPETYDLAIAEARKPNNNLEDLKERFVAEKLCIYADAGFVEKMMVPFAKVLERQGNKVKVTFTVQFRKRLAILHRQVSRVTFVGWTDASNLEDKEIL
;
A
#
# COMPACT_ATOMS: atom_id res chain seq x y z
N MET A 1 -16.31 40.41 44.20
CA MET A 1 -16.50 40.37 42.74
C MET A 1 -15.69 39.20 42.20
N ARG A 2 -16.35 38.13 41.70
CA ARG A 2 -15.69 36.95 41.10
C ARG A 2 -15.76 37.10 39.58
N ALA A 3 -14.61 37.16 38.92
CA ALA A 3 -14.53 37.12 37.46
C ALA A 3 -14.60 35.65 36.99
N PRO A 4 -15.35 35.31 35.93
CA PRO A 4 -15.33 33.96 35.38
C PRO A 4 -14.11 33.80 34.48
N SER A 5 -13.30 32.76 34.74
CA SER A 5 -12.27 32.29 33.81
C SER A 5 -12.93 31.60 32.63
N ALA A 6 -12.78 32.17 31.43
CA ALA A 6 -13.19 31.54 30.19
C ALA A 6 -12.13 30.52 29.76
N VAL A 7 -12.49 29.23 29.80
CA VAL A 7 -11.68 28.15 29.23
C VAL A 7 -11.92 28.15 27.72
N ILE A 8 -10.90 28.53 26.95
CA ILE A 8 -10.92 28.47 25.49
C ILE A 8 -10.61 27.02 25.09
N LEU A 9 -11.65 26.25 24.79
CA LEU A 9 -11.54 24.96 24.11
C LEU A 9 -11.15 25.22 22.65
N VAL A 10 -9.85 25.09 22.35
CA VAL A 10 -9.36 25.04 20.98
C VAL A 10 -9.73 23.67 20.41
N VAL A 11 -10.93 23.59 19.84
CA VAL A 11 -11.33 22.46 19.00
C VAL A 11 -10.50 22.54 17.73
N GLY A 12 -9.39 21.80 17.70
CA GLY A 12 -8.59 21.60 16.50
C GLY A 12 -9.42 20.85 15.47
N VAL A 13 -10.10 21.58 14.59
CA VAL A 13 -10.69 21.00 13.38
C VAL A 13 -9.52 20.66 12.46
N VAL A 14 -9.11 19.39 12.45
CA VAL A 14 -8.24 18.86 11.40
C VAL A 14 -9.09 18.84 10.13
N VAL A 15 -9.05 19.95 9.38
CA VAL A 15 -9.62 20.01 8.04
C VAL A 15 -8.77 19.10 7.17
N GLY A 16 -9.19 17.84 7.05
CA GLY A 16 -8.68 16.95 6.02
C GLY A 16 -9.06 17.56 4.67
N LEU A 17 -8.14 18.29 4.06
CA LEU A 17 -8.25 18.72 2.67
C LEU A 17 -8.22 17.46 1.81
N ALA A 18 -9.39 16.88 1.56
CA ALA A 18 -9.58 15.96 0.46
C ALA A 18 -9.39 16.77 -0.83
N HIS A 19 -8.20 16.68 -1.42
CA HIS A 19 -7.89 17.36 -2.68
C HIS A 19 -8.62 16.62 -3.80
N ALA A 20 -9.59 17.29 -4.41
CA ALA A 20 -10.25 16.85 -5.64
C ALA A 20 -9.21 16.80 -6.76
N GLY A 21 -8.65 15.62 -7.00
CA GLY A 21 -7.60 15.36 -7.97
C GLY A 21 -6.75 14.15 -7.61
N GLU A 22 -7.31 13.12 -6.96
CA GLU A 22 -6.56 11.87 -6.70
C GLU A 22 -6.19 11.25 -8.05
N TYR A 23 -4.96 11.52 -8.50
CA TYR A 23 -4.30 10.75 -9.56
C TYR A 23 -4.48 9.27 -9.24
N LEU A 24 -4.87 8.49 -10.25
CA LEU A 24 -5.02 7.06 -10.06
C LEU A 24 -3.64 6.45 -9.98
N GLN A 25 -3.16 6.23 -8.77
CA GLN A 25 -1.81 5.72 -8.56
C GLN A 25 -1.83 4.20 -8.59
N THR A 26 -0.79 3.59 -9.15
CA THR A 26 -0.51 2.15 -9.12
C THR A 26 0.85 1.90 -8.46
N LEU A 27 1.12 0.67 -8.06
CA LEU A 27 2.46 0.26 -7.64
C LEU A 27 3.34 -0.05 -8.84
N LYS A 28 4.60 0.37 -8.78
CA LYS A 28 5.68 -0.11 -9.66
C LYS A 28 5.84 -1.61 -9.52
N GLU A 29 6.10 -2.28 -10.63
CA GLU A 29 6.61 -3.65 -10.58
C GLU A 29 7.90 -3.70 -9.75
N GLY A 30 8.01 -4.73 -8.93
CA GLY A 30 9.17 -4.97 -8.09
C GLY A 30 9.14 -4.27 -6.73
N SER A 31 7.99 -3.72 -6.36
CA SER A 31 7.81 -2.97 -5.11
C SER A 31 7.49 -3.88 -3.93
N TRP A 32 8.14 -3.65 -2.79
CA TRP A 32 7.72 -4.22 -1.52
C TRP A 32 6.58 -3.40 -0.90
N VAL A 33 5.63 -4.09 -0.27
CA VAL A 33 4.61 -3.49 0.58
C VAL A 33 4.58 -4.26 1.90
N CYS A 34 4.85 -3.59 3.01
CA CYS A 34 5.10 -4.23 4.31
C CYS A 34 4.15 -3.75 5.41
N THR A 35 4.04 -4.50 6.50
CA THR A 35 3.12 -4.17 7.62
C THR A 35 3.51 -2.90 8.36
N THR A 36 4.80 -2.60 8.48
CA THR A 36 5.34 -1.40 9.13
C THR A 36 6.43 -0.72 8.29
N PRO A 37 6.71 0.58 8.52
CA PRO A 37 7.81 1.31 7.90
C PRO A 37 9.19 0.67 8.13
N GLU A 38 9.43 0.14 9.33
CA GLU A 38 10.70 -0.46 9.72
C GLU A 38 10.88 -1.82 9.03
N THR A 39 9.79 -2.58 8.91
CA THR A 39 9.77 -3.84 8.16
C THR A 39 10.04 -3.61 6.68
N TYR A 40 9.52 -2.50 6.13
CA TYR A 40 9.85 -2.07 4.77
C TYR A 40 11.35 -1.79 4.60
N ASP A 41 11.95 -1.04 5.52
CA ASP A 41 13.39 -0.76 5.49
C ASP A 41 14.23 -2.05 5.54
N LEU A 42 13.83 -3.00 6.39
CA LEU A 42 14.46 -4.32 6.46
C LEU A 42 14.35 -5.07 5.13
N ALA A 43 13.16 -5.09 4.51
CA ALA A 43 12.96 -5.78 3.23
C ALA A 43 13.84 -5.19 2.12
N ILE A 44 13.97 -3.86 2.07
CA ILE A 44 14.88 -3.18 1.12
C ILE A 44 16.34 -3.50 1.42
N ALA A 45 16.75 -3.50 2.69
CA ALA A 45 18.11 -3.84 3.08
C ALA A 45 18.49 -5.28 2.72
N GLU A 46 17.61 -6.25 3.00
CA GLU A 46 17.78 -7.66 2.62
C GLU A 46 17.83 -7.83 1.09
N ALA A 47 16.93 -7.16 0.37
CA ALA A 47 16.87 -7.23 -1.09
C ALA A 47 18.15 -6.71 -1.78
N ARG A 48 18.87 -5.78 -1.14
CA ARG A 48 20.12 -5.19 -1.68
C ARG A 48 21.37 -6.00 -1.35
N LYS A 49 21.29 -7.04 -0.53
CA LYS A 49 22.47 -7.85 -0.18
C LYS A 49 23.02 -8.59 -1.41
N PRO A 50 24.35 -8.68 -1.57
CA PRO A 50 24.95 -9.49 -2.61
C PRO A 50 24.58 -10.97 -2.41
N ASN A 51 24.34 -11.68 -3.52
CA ASN A 51 23.90 -13.08 -3.53
C ASN A 51 22.55 -13.37 -2.86
N ASN A 52 21.70 -12.36 -2.67
CA ASN A 52 20.35 -12.58 -2.18
C ASN A 52 19.50 -13.33 -3.22
N ASN A 53 18.81 -14.39 -2.80
CA ASN A 53 17.76 -15.02 -3.60
C ASN A 53 16.42 -14.30 -3.32
N LEU A 54 15.95 -13.56 -4.32
CA LEU A 54 14.71 -12.79 -4.20
C LEU A 54 13.50 -13.68 -3.92
N GLU A 55 13.43 -14.88 -4.51
CA GLU A 55 12.29 -15.79 -4.31
C GLU A 55 12.23 -16.32 -2.88
N ASP A 56 13.36 -16.78 -2.33
CA ASP A 56 13.42 -17.23 -0.93
C ASP A 56 13.05 -16.08 0.04
N LEU A 57 13.47 -14.86 -0.29
CA LEU A 57 13.14 -13.67 0.50
C LEU A 57 11.63 -13.37 0.48
N LYS A 58 10.99 -13.46 -0.69
CA LYS A 58 9.53 -13.30 -0.85
C LYS A 58 8.79 -14.36 -0.05
N GLU A 59 9.16 -15.62 -0.20
CA GLU A 59 8.52 -16.73 0.50
C GLU A 59 8.60 -16.56 2.01
N ARG A 60 9.78 -16.20 2.53
CA ARG A 60 9.99 -15.94 3.96
C ARG A 60 9.12 -14.79 4.46
N PHE A 61 9.15 -13.63 3.80
CA PHE A 61 8.37 -12.47 4.27
C PHE A 61 6.86 -12.69 4.16
N VAL A 62 6.39 -13.46 3.19
CA VAL A 62 4.98 -13.84 3.07
C VAL A 62 4.59 -14.83 4.17
N ALA A 63 5.43 -15.84 4.46
CA ALA A 63 5.19 -16.82 5.51
C ALA A 63 5.10 -16.16 6.89
N GLU A 64 5.97 -15.17 7.15
CA GLU A 64 5.97 -14.38 8.38
C GLU A 64 4.91 -13.26 8.39
N LYS A 65 4.15 -13.10 7.29
CA LYS A 65 3.12 -12.06 7.11
C LYS A 65 3.67 -10.63 7.28
N LEU A 66 4.93 -10.43 6.94
CA LEU A 66 5.64 -9.16 7.11
C LEU A 66 5.51 -8.28 5.87
N CYS A 67 5.69 -8.86 4.69
CA CYS A 67 5.63 -8.13 3.43
C CYS A 67 5.03 -8.97 2.32
N ILE A 68 4.54 -8.26 1.31
CA ILE A 68 4.22 -8.80 -0.01
C ILE A 68 5.08 -8.09 -1.04
N TYR A 69 5.28 -8.76 -2.18
CA TYR A 69 6.02 -8.22 -3.31
C TYR A 69 5.06 -8.02 -4.49
N ALA A 70 5.01 -6.80 -5.01
CA ALA A 70 4.21 -6.45 -6.18
C ALA A 70 4.98 -6.80 -7.45
N ASP A 71 4.94 -8.07 -7.86
CA ASP A 71 5.42 -8.49 -9.19
C ASP A 71 4.46 -8.05 -10.31
N ALA A 72 4.88 -8.23 -11.58
CA ALA A 72 4.06 -7.93 -12.75
C ALA A 72 2.66 -8.56 -12.66
N GLY A 73 2.59 -9.84 -12.28
CA GLY A 73 1.33 -10.58 -12.20
C GLY A 73 0.41 -10.08 -11.09
N PHE A 74 0.94 -9.43 -10.06
CA PHE A 74 0.19 -8.80 -8.99
C PHE A 74 -0.30 -7.41 -9.41
N VAL A 75 0.58 -6.61 -10.03
CA VAL A 75 0.26 -5.27 -10.56
C VAL A 75 -0.85 -5.34 -11.61
N GLU A 76 -0.80 -6.31 -12.52
CA GLU A 76 -1.82 -6.54 -13.54
C GLU A 76 -3.21 -6.88 -12.97
N LYS A 77 -3.25 -7.49 -11.77
CA LYS A 77 -4.50 -7.94 -11.13
C LYS A 77 -5.08 -6.90 -10.17
N MET A 78 -4.41 -5.76 -9.96
CA MET A 78 -4.94 -4.66 -9.13
C MET A 78 -6.17 -4.03 -9.77
N MET A 79 -7.20 -3.82 -8.96
CA MET A 79 -8.46 -3.20 -9.34
C MET A 79 -8.37 -1.67 -9.21
N VAL A 80 -9.09 -0.93 -10.06
CA VAL A 80 -9.25 0.52 -9.94
C VAL A 80 -10.09 0.87 -8.69
N PRO A 81 -9.71 1.88 -7.88
CA PRO A 81 -8.45 2.64 -7.97
C PRO A 81 -7.25 1.78 -7.53
N PHE A 82 -6.18 1.79 -8.35
CA PHE A 82 -5.10 0.80 -8.28
C PHE A 82 -4.34 0.81 -6.95
N ALA A 83 -4.11 1.98 -6.36
CA ALA A 83 -3.58 2.17 -5.00
C ALA A 83 -4.02 3.54 -4.47
N LYS A 84 -4.43 3.58 -3.20
CA LYS A 84 -4.80 4.81 -2.48
C LYS A 84 -3.86 5.02 -1.31
N VAL A 85 -3.32 6.23 -1.18
CA VAL A 85 -2.49 6.62 -0.04
C VAL A 85 -3.38 6.94 1.16
N LEU A 86 -3.13 6.27 2.28
CA LEU A 86 -3.84 6.45 3.54
C LEU A 86 -3.08 7.38 4.50
N GLU A 87 -1.76 7.27 4.53
CA GLU A 87 -0.90 7.94 5.49
C GLU A 87 0.48 8.19 4.88
N ARG A 88 1.18 9.23 5.35
CA ARG A 88 2.55 9.56 4.93
C ARG A 88 3.45 9.76 6.14
N GLN A 89 4.64 9.16 6.11
CA GLN A 89 5.67 9.31 7.12
C GLN A 89 7.04 9.48 6.43
N GLY A 90 7.50 10.72 6.33
CA GLY A 90 8.71 11.03 5.55
C GLY A 90 8.54 10.65 4.08
N ASN A 91 9.46 9.85 3.54
CA ASN A 91 9.40 9.30 2.18
C ASN A 91 8.53 8.04 2.06
N LYS A 92 8.03 7.50 3.18
CA LYS A 92 7.20 6.29 3.18
C LYS A 92 5.72 6.64 3.18
N VAL A 93 4.94 5.82 2.50
CA VAL A 93 3.49 5.97 2.36
C VAL A 93 2.80 4.67 2.72
N LYS A 94 1.72 4.78 3.47
CA LYS A 94 0.80 3.67 3.72
C LYS A 94 -0.22 3.65 2.61
N VAL A 95 -0.36 2.52 1.94
CA VAL A 95 -1.23 2.35 0.78
C VAL A 95 -2.26 1.27 1.04
N THR A 96 -3.41 1.40 0.39
CA THR A 96 -4.42 0.35 0.27
C THR A 96 -4.74 0.08 -1.19
N PHE A 97 -4.90 -1.18 -1.54
CA PHE A 97 -5.29 -1.59 -2.89
C PHE A 97 -5.97 -2.96 -2.87
N THR A 98 -6.74 -3.26 -3.91
CA THR A 98 -7.45 -4.54 -4.02
C THR A 98 -6.96 -5.31 -5.24
N VAL A 99 -6.61 -6.58 -5.05
CA VAL A 99 -6.23 -7.50 -6.13
C VAL A 99 -7.37 -8.49 -6.38
N GLN A 100 -7.69 -8.72 -7.65
CA GLN A 100 -8.69 -9.70 -8.04
C GLN A 100 -8.05 -10.94 -8.65
N PHE A 101 -8.24 -12.08 -7.99
CA PHE A 101 -7.84 -13.38 -8.51
C PHE A 101 -9.02 -14.05 -9.19
N ARG A 102 -8.79 -14.62 -10.37
CA ARG A 102 -9.79 -15.35 -11.15
C ARG A 102 -9.29 -16.78 -11.36
N LYS A 103 -9.95 -17.75 -10.72
CA LYS A 103 -9.68 -19.18 -10.90
C LYS A 103 -10.72 -19.78 -11.82
N ARG A 104 -10.30 -20.40 -12.92
CA ARG A 104 -11.20 -21.15 -13.80
C ARG A 104 -11.52 -22.50 -13.16
N LEU A 105 -12.81 -22.82 -13.01
CA LEU A 105 -13.27 -24.10 -12.47
C LEU A 105 -13.80 -25.02 -13.57
N ALA A 106 -14.48 -24.46 -14.59
CA ALA A 106 -14.95 -25.17 -15.76
C ALA A 106 -14.91 -24.25 -17.00
N ILE A 107 -15.44 -24.70 -18.15
CA ILE A 107 -15.42 -23.89 -19.37
C ILE A 107 -16.11 -22.54 -19.16
N LEU A 108 -17.25 -22.51 -18.46
CA LEU A 108 -18.03 -21.31 -18.16
C LEU A 108 -17.94 -20.84 -16.70
N HIS A 109 -17.49 -21.69 -15.78
CA HIS A 109 -17.44 -21.35 -14.35
C HIS A 109 -16.10 -20.73 -13.94
N ARG A 110 -16.17 -19.55 -13.34
CA ARG A 110 -15.02 -18.84 -12.77
C ARG A 110 -15.32 -18.49 -11.32
N GLN A 111 -14.36 -18.77 -10.45
CA GLN A 111 -14.35 -18.25 -9.09
C GLN A 111 -13.56 -16.93 -9.10
N VAL A 112 -14.17 -15.87 -8.58
CA VAL A 112 -13.54 -14.57 -8.40
C VAL A 112 -13.32 -14.36 -6.91
N SER A 113 -12.08 -14.15 -6.50
CA SER A 113 -11.73 -13.70 -5.15
C SER A 113 -11.09 -12.32 -5.22
N ARG A 114 -11.41 -11.47 -4.25
CA ARG A 114 -10.85 -10.12 -4.12
C ARG A 114 -10.19 -10.03 -2.77
N VAL A 115 -8.96 -9.53 -2.74
CA VAL A 115 -8.19 -9.36 -1.51
C VAL A 115 -7.73 -7.91 -1.44
N THR A 116 -8.07 -7.24 -0.34
CA THR A 116 -7.61 -5.89 -0.05
C THR A 116 -6.37 -5.98 0.81
N PHE A 117 -5.31 -5.32 0.37
CA PHE A 117 -4.03 -5.23 1.06
C PHE A 117 -3.85 -3.82 1.61
N VAL A 118 -3.22 -3.73 2.78
CA VAL A 118 -2.83 -2.47 3.41
C VAL A 118 -1.40 -2.61 3.90
N GLY A 119 -0.52 -1.68 3.55
CA GLY A 119 0.86 -1.70 4.00
C GLY A 119 1.67 -0.48 3.57
N TRP A 120 2.93 -0.45 3.96
CA TRP A 120 3.88 0.63 3.77
C TRP A 120 4.83 0.35 2.62
N THR A 121 5.12 1.38 1.84
CA THR A 121 6.13 1.38 0.76
C THR A 121 6.77 2.76 0.63
N ASP A 122 7.82 2.89 -0.19
CA ASP A 122 8.38 4.19 -0.54
C ASP A 122 7.47 4.93 -1.52
N ALA A 123 7.31 6.25 -1.35
CA ALA A 123 6.48 7.09 -2.21
C ALA A 123 6.89 7.01 -3.70
N SER A 124 8.17 6.80 -3.98
CA SER A 124 8.69 6.65 -5.35
C SER A 124 8.26 5.36 -6.03
N ASN A 125 7.66 4.41 -5.30
CA ASN A 125 7.06 3.19 -5.86
C ASN A 125 5.64 3.40 -6.37
N LEU A 126 5.08 4.59 -6.19
CA LEU A 126 3.79 4.95 -6.77
C LEU A 126 4.00 5.61 -8.13
N GLU A 127 3.25 5.14 -9.11
CA GLU A 127 3.19 5.72 -10.45
C GLU A 127 1.77 6.19 -10.75
N ASP A 128 1.67 7.37 -11.34
CA ASP A 128 0.40 7.85 -11.84
C ASP A 128 0.01 7.06 -13.08
N LYS A 129 -1.23 6.58 -13.11
CA LYS A 129 -1.78 5.80 -14.21
C LYS A 129 -2.83 6.65 -14.93
N GLU A 130 -2.57 6.93 -16.19
CA GLU A 130 -3.61 7.46 -17.07
C GLU A 130 -4.62 6.34 -17.34
N ILE A 131 -5.90 6.59 -17.07
CA ILE A 131 -6.97 5.75 -17.64
C ILE A 131 -7.16 6.24 -19.07
N LEU A 132 -6.72 5.43 -20.04
CA LEU A 132 -7.12 5.53 -21.44
C LEU A 132 -8.56 5.03 -21.63
#